data_AF-A0A9P6Y639-F1
#
_entry.id   AF-A0A9P6Y639-F1
#
_cell.length_a   1.000
_cell.length_b   1.000
_cell.length_c   1.000
_cell.angle_alpha   90.00
_cell.angle_beta   90.00
_cell.angle_gamma   90.00
#
_symmetry.space_group_name_H-M   'P 1'
#
loop_
_entity.id
_entity.type
_entity.pdbx_description
1 polymer ?
#
loop_
_entity_poly.entity_id
_entity_poly.type
_entity_poly.pdbx_seq_one_letter_code
_entity_poly.pdbx_strand_id
1 'polypeptide(L)'
;MAFWFASRGKGFITIDNEEQPYYSHARVLISGLGADEQLGGYSRHREAFRHGSWERLIQETQLDVDRISTRNLGRDDRIMSDHGKEVRFPFLCTDVVNWLCRQPIHSKMDLRYERGIGEKLLLRQAARKIGLANTSKNWKRAIQFGAKTAKMTGESRTEKGQHKLT
;
A
#
# COMPACT_ATOMS: atom_id res chain seq x y z
N MET A 1 14.57 -2.89 -0.81
CA MET A 1 15.33 -2.09 0.19
C MET A 1 14.50 -1.70 1.41
N ALA A 2 13.42 -0.91 1.32
CA ALA A 2 12.68 -0.46 2.51
C ALA A 2 12.12 -1.62 3.37
N PHE A 3 11.54 -2.65 2.74
CA PHE A 3 11.03 -3.83 3.46
C PHE A 3 12.11 -4.63 4.18
N TRP A 4 13.33 -4.66 3.66
CA TRP A 4 14.47 -5.32 4.31
C TRP A 4 14.78 -4.65 5.64
N PHE A 5 15.01 -3.33 5.62
CA PHE A 5 15.30 -2.57 6.85
C PHE A 5 14.15 -2.62 7.86
N ALA A 6 12.90 -2.54 7.38
CA ALA A 6 11.73 -2.62 8.26
C ALA A 6 11.59 -4.00 8.91
N SER A 7 11.79 -5.08 8.15
CA SER A 7 11.68 -6.45 8.67
C SER A 7 12.79 -6.78 9.68
N ARG A 8 13.93 -6.09 9.65
CA ARG A 8 15.00 -6.22 10.66
C ARG A 8 14.51 -6.04 12.10
N GLY A 9 13.45 -5.24 12.29
CA GLY A 9 12.83 -5.02 13.61
C GLY A 9 13.75 -4.31 14.60
N LYS A 10 14.73 -3.53 14.12
CA LYS A 10 15.64 -2.73 14.96
C LYS A 10 15.32 -1.26 14.75
N GLY A 11 15.02 -0.55 15.82
CA GLY A 11 14.71 0.88 15.79
C GLY A 11 14.89 1.50 17.16
N PHE A 12 14.18 2.59 17.41
CA PHE A 12 14.17 3.29 18.67
C PHE A 12 12.73 3.48 19.15
N ILE A 13 12.53 3.49 20.46
CA ILE A 13 11.27 3.85 21.11
C ILE A 13 11.51 5.03 22.04
N THR A 14 10.50 5.87 22.21
CA THR A 14 10.54 6.97 23.17
C THR A 14 9.79 6.55 24.42
N ILE A 15 10.50 6.49 25.54
CA ILE A 15 9.94 6.27 26.88
C ILE A 15 10.39 7.46 27.71
N ASP A 16 9.45 8.15 28.36
CA ASP A 16 9.73 9.32 29.21
C ASP A 16 10.57 10.43 28.53
N ASN A 17 10.30 10.70 27.25
CA ASN A 17 11.06 11.63 26.40
C ASN A 17 12.52 11.24 26.11
N GLU A 18 12.94 10.04 26.48
CA GLU A 18 14.26 9.49 26.13
C GLU A 18 14.15 8.46 25.01
N GLU A 19 15.06 8.55 24.05
CA GLU A 19 15.13 7.62 22.92
C GLU A 19 16.01 6.42 23.29
N GLN A 20 15.43 5.22 23.25
CA GLN A 20 16.12 3.98 23.62
C GLN A 20 16.11 2.98 22.45
N PRO A 21 17.22 2.25 22.21
CA PRO A 21 17.25 1.19 21.20
C PRO A 21 16.20 0.10 21.49
N TYR A 22 15.45 -0.29 20.46
CA TYR A 22 14.42 -1.32 20.55
C TYR A 22 14.59 -2.40 19.48
N TYR A 23 14.37 -3.64 19.91
CA TYR A 23 14.48 -4.84 19.08
C TYR A 23 13.16 -5.61 19.17
N SER A 24 12.44 -5.68 18.05
CA SER A 24 11.23 -6.48 17.95
C SER A 24 11.55 -7.95 17.70
N HIS A 25 11.13 -8.81 18.62
CA HIS A 25 11.21 -10.27 18.51
C HIS A 25 10.08 -10.89 17.67
N ALA A 26 9.23 -10.08 17.03
CA ALA A 26 8.13 -10.56 16.22
C ALA A 26 8.65 -11.43 15.06
N ARG A 27 8.20 -12.68 15.01
CA ARG A 27 8.50 -13.65 13.94
C ARG A 27 7.55 -13.50 12.74
N VAL A 28 6.38 -12.90 12.97
CA VAL A 28 5.35 -12.69 11.96
C VAL A 28 5.16 -11.20 11.74
N LEU A 29 5.14 -10.79 10.47
CA LEU A 29 4.83 -9.43 10.03
C LEU A 29 3.49 -9.42 9.30
N ILE A 30 2.75 -8.32 9.43
CA ILE A 30 1.50 -8.11 8.69
C ILE A 30 1.73 -7.02 7.65
N SER A 31 1.47 -7.34 6.39
CA SER A 31 1.63 -6.41 5.28
C SER A 31 0.29 -6.03 4.66
N GLY A 32 0.14 -4.75 4.31
CA GLY A 32 -1.02 -4.21 3.59
C GLY A 32 -0.98 -4.43 2.07
N LEU A 33 0.02 -5.17 1.55
CA LEU A 33 0.13 -5.49 0.13
C LEU A 33 -1.14 -6.20 -0.37
N GLY A 34 -1.61 -5.83 -1.57
CA GLY A 34 -2.85 -6.33 -2.16
C GLY A 34 -4.03 -5.36 -2.00
N ALA A 35 -3.95 -4.43 -1.05
CA ALA A 35 -5.00 -3.42 -0.88
C ALA A 35 -5.05 -2.43 -2.04
N ASP A 36 -3.90 -2.06 -2.61
CA ASP A 36 -3.84 -1.08 -3.69
C ASP A 36 -4.43 -1.62 -5.00
N GLU A 37 -4.08 -2.86 -5.31
CA GLU A 37 -4.52 -3.60 -6.49
C GLU A 37 -6.03 -3.84 -6.46
N GLN A 38 -6.60 -4.23 -5.31
CA GLN A 38 -8.02 -4.58 -5.21
C GLN A 38 -8.95 -3.39 -4.95
N LEU A 39 -8.44 -2.32 -4.30
CA LEU A 39 -9.26 -1.20 -3.84
C LEU A 39 -8.91 0.13 -4.51
N GLY A 40 -8.08 0.14 -5.55
CA GLY A 40 -7.95 1.35 -6.36
C GLY A 40 -6.90 2.32 -5.85
N GLY A 41 -5.72 1.84 -5.47
CA GLY A 41 -4.67 2.69 -4.89
C GLY A 41 -3.75 3.39 -5.89
N TYR A 42 -3.56 2.85 -7.09
CA TYR A 42 -2.62 3.39 -8.08
C TYR A 42 -3.21 4.55 -8.89
N SER A 43 -2.37 5.51 -9.28
CA SER A 43 -2.76 6.63 -10.15
C SER A 43 -3.28 6.15 -11.52
N ARG A 44 -2.77 5.03 -12.04
CA ARG A 44 -3.21 4.42 -13.29
C ARG A 44 -4.69 4.01 -13.29
N HIS A 45 -5.27 3.69 -12.12
CA HIS A 45 -6.71 3.42 -12.03
C HIS A 45 -7.53 4.66 -12.38
N ARG A 46 -7.09 5.84 -11.94
CA ARG A 46 -7.76 7.09 -12.28
C ARG A 46 -7.60 7.42 -13.75
N GLU A 47 -6.44 7.15 -14.33
CA GLU A 47 -6.22 7.27 -15.77
C GLU A 47 -7.13 6.32 -16.57
N ALA A 48 -7.21 5.04 -16.17
CA ALA A 48 -8.11 4.05 -16.76
C ALA A 48 -9.57 4.52 -16.72
N PHE A 49 -10.03 5.05 -15.57
CA PHE A 49 -11.37 5.61 -15.45
C PHE A 49 -11.62 6.82 -16.36
N ARG A 50 -10.62 7.72 -16.51
CA ARG A 50 -10.75 8.87 -17.42
C ARG A 50 -10.88 8.47 -18.89
N HIS A 51 -10.25 7.37 -19.30
CA HIS A 51 -10.24 6.92 -20.69
C HIS A 51 -11.37 5.97 -21.07
N GLY A 52 -12.01 5.31 -20.11
CA GLY A 52 -13.04 4.32 -20.40
C GLY A 52 -13.97 4.02 -19.23
N SER A 53 -14.20 5.01 -18.36
CA SER A 53 -15.17 4.96 -17.27
C SER A 53 -15.00 3.69 -16.41
N TRP A 54 -16.11 3.05 -16.05
CA TRP A 54 -16.14 1.88 -15.18
C TRP A 54 -15.56 0.63 -15.84
N GLU A 55 -15.83 0.41 -17.12
CA GLU A 55 -15.42 -0.79 -17.85
C GLU A 55 -13.89 -0.90 -17.89
N ARG A 56 -13.22 0.19 -18.26
CA ARG A 56 -11.74 0.20 -18.32
C ARG A 56 -11.11 0.15 -16.93
N LEU A 57 -11.75 0.76 -15.93
CA LEU A 57 -11.30 0.67 -14.53
C LEU A 57 -11.37 -0.78 -14.02
N ILE A 58 -12.45 -1.51 -14.35
CA ILE A 58 -12.61 -2.92 -13.98
C ILE A 58 -11.52 -3.76 -14.63
N GLN A 59 -11.27 -3.58 -15.93
CA GLN A 59 -10.22 -4.30 -16.65
C GLN A 59 -8.84 -4.04 -16.05
N GLU A 60 -8.50 -2.78 -15.77
CA GLU A 60 -7.22 -2.40 -15.17
C GLU A 60 -7.06 -3.02 -13.76
N THR A 61 -8.11 -2.99 -12.95
CA THR A 61 -8.12 -3.58 -11.60
C THR A 61 -7.95 -5.10 -11.67
N GLN A 62 -8.61 -5.77 -12.63
CA GLN A 62 -8.48 -7.22 -12.82
C GLN A 62 -7.05 -7.60 -13.21
N LEU A 63 -6.45 -6.87 -14.16
CA LEU A 63 -5.06 -7.08 -14.56
C LEU A 63 -4.08 -6.94 -13.39
N ASP A 64 -4.34 -6.01 -12.47
CA ASP A 64 -3.54 -5.85 -11.26
C ASP A 64 -3.67 -7.06 -10.35
N VAL A 65 -4.88 -7.53 -10.09
CA VAL A 65 -5.14 -8.74 -9.27
C VAL A 65 -4.45 -9.97 -9.86
N ASP A 66 -4.58 -10.19 -11.17
CA ASP A 66 -3.98 -11.34 -11.87
C ASP A 66 -2.44 -11.34 -11.78
N ARG A 67 -1.83 -10.15 -11.67
CA ARG A 67 -0.37 -9.95 -11.70
C ARG A 67 0.28 -9.79 -10.32
N ILE A 68 -0.48 -9.76 -9.23
CA ILE A 68 0.06 -9.57 -7.86
C ILE A 68 1.17 -10.57 -7.55
N SER A 69 0.95 -11.85 -7.90
CA SER A 69 1.85 -12.95 -7.60
C SER A 69 3.23 -12.78 -8.24
N THR A 70 3.26 -12.38 -9.51
CA THR A 70 4.49 -12.27 -10.29
C THR A 70 5.22 -10.95 -10.10
N ARG A 71 4.50 -9.85 -9.80
CA ARG A 71 5.13 -8.52 -9.67
C ARG A 71 5.64 -8.21 -8.27
N ASN A 72 4.85 -8.48 -7.24
CA ASN A 72 5.08 -7.92 -5.91
C ASN A 72 5.44 -9.02 -4.90
N LEU A 73 4.67 -10.12 -4.87
CA LEU A 73 4.80 -11.13 -3.81
C LEU A 73 6.16 -11.79 -3.74
N GLY A 74 6.64 -12.37 -4.85
CA GLY A 74 7.88 -13.15 -4.82
C GLY A 74 9.12 -12.34 -4.44
N ARG A 75 9.17 -11.04 -4.75
CA ARG A 75 10.29 -10.17 -4.35
C ARG A 75 10.17 -9.76 -2.90
N ASP A 76 9.00 -9.27 -2.50
CA ASP A 76 8.81 -8.67 -1.19
C ASP A 76 8.88 -9.73 -0.08
N ASP A 77 8.36 -10.93 -0.33
CA ASP A 77 8.47 -12.09 0.56
C ASP A 77 9.94 -12.49 0.82
N ARG A 78 10.73 -12.74 -0.23
CA ARG A 78 12.15 -13.11 -0.10
C ARG A 78 12.96 -12.07 0.67
N ILE A 79 12.70 -10.78 0.42
CA ILE A 79 13.41 -9.70 1.10
C ILE A 79 13.11 -9.68 2.61
N MET A 80 11.87 -9.94 3.01
CA MET A 80 11.50 -9.92 4.44
C MET A 80 11.90 -11.22 5.15
N SER A 81 11.87 -12.34 4.43
CA SER A 81 12.28 -13.66 4.92
C SER A 81 13.79 -13.76 5.20
N ASP A 82 14.61 -12.87 4.64
CA ASP A 82 16.05 -12.76 4.94
C ASP A 82 16.35 -12.56 6.44
N HIS A 83 15.41 -11.95 7.18
CA HIS A 83 15.51 -11.79 8.63
C HIS A 83 14.81 -12.91 9.42
N GLY A 84 14.47 -14.04 8.77
CA GLY A 84 13.81 -15.17 9.40
C GLY A 84 12.37 -14.86 9.85
N LYS A 85 11.71 -13.90 9.17
CA LYS A 85 10.35 -13.49 9.49
C LYS A 85 9.38 -13.88 8.40
N GLU A 86 8.26 -14.45 8.81
CA GLU A 86 7.15 -14.76 7.91
C GLU A 86 6.26 -13.53 7.73
N VAL A 87 5.79 -13.28 6.51
CA VAL A 87 4.89 -12.15 6.22
C VAL A 87 3.50 -12.68 5.87
N ARG A 88 2.48 -12.17 6.56
CA ARG A 88 1.08 -12.45 6.27
C ARG A 88 0.48 -11.27 5.51
N PHE A 89 -0.35 -11.59 4.52
CA PHE A 89 -0.99 -10.60 3.62
C PHE A 89 -2.52 -10.67 3.77
N PRO A 90 -3.14 -10.01 4.77
CA PRO A 90 -4.58 -10.12 5.01
C PRO A 90 -5.45 -9.75 3.80
N PHE A 91 -5.02 -8.80 2.99
CA PHE A 91 -5.75 -8.42 1.77
C PHE A 91 -5.73 -9.51 0.69
N LEU A 92 -4.81 -10.46 0.76
CA LEU A 92 -4.72 -11.59 -0.16
C LEU A 92 -5.28 -12.89 0.43
N CYS A 93 -5.88 -12.81 1.62
CA CYS A 93 -6.67 -13.91 2.15
C CYS A 93 -7.80 -14.25 1.16
N THR A 94 -7.99 -15.53 0.87
CA THR A 94 -8.99 -16.04 -0.07
C THR A 94 -10.38 -15.46 0.19
N ASP A 95 -10.81 -15.39 1.44
CA ASP A 95 -12.14 -14.86 1.79
C ASP A 95 -12.26 -13.36 1.53
N VAL A 96 -11.19 -12.60 1.79
CA VAL A 96 -11.14 -11.16 1.54
C VAL A 96 -11.17 -10.88 0.04
N VAL A 97 -10.35 -11.60 -0.74
CA VAL A 97 -10.31 -11.49 -2.20
C VAL A 97 -11.67 -11.85 -2.79
N ASN A 98 -12.24 -13.00 -2.39
CA ASN A 98 -13.54 -13.44 -2.87
C ASN A 98 -14.65 -12.42 -2.57
N TRP A 99 -14.63 -11.84 -1.37
CA TRP A 99 -15.61 -10.82 -1.00
C TRP A 99 -15.43 -9.54 -1.81
N LEU A 100 -14.20 -9.07 -2.01
CA LEU A 100 -13.89 -7.87 -2.80
C LEU A 100 -14.18 -8.02 -4.30
N CYS A 101 -13.99 -9.20 -4.86
CA CYS A 101 -14.33 -9.49 -6.25
C CYS A 101 -15.83 -9.40 -6.52
N ARG A 102 -16.67 -9.69 -5.52
CA ARG A 102 -18.14 -9.58 -5.63
C ARG A 102 -18.68 -8.16 -5.45
N GLN A 103 -17.87 -7.23 -4.93
CA GLN A 103 -18.32 -5.86 -4.72
C GLN A 103 -18.29 -5.07 -6.02
N PRO A 104 -19.32 -4.23 -6.27
CA PRO A 104 -19.30 -3.28 -7.37
C PRO A 104 -18.06 -2.38 -7.30
N ILE A 105 -17.46 -2.09 -8.46
CA ILE A 105 -16.21 -1.31 -8.53
C ILE A 105 -16.37 0.08 -7.87
N HIS A 106 -17.53 0.72 -8.06
CA HIS A 106 -17.85 2.05 -7.53
C HIS A 106 -17.96 2.06 -5.99
N SER A 107 -18.30 0.93 -5.37
CA SER A 107 -18.29 0.79 -3.90
C SER A 107 -16.88 0.65 -3.35
N LYS A 108 -15.95 0.07 -4.13
CA LYS A 108 -14.53 -0.07 -3.76
C LYS A 108 -13.77 1.24 -3.90
N MET A 109 -14.04 1.96 -4.99
CA MET A 109 -13.41 3.23 -5.34
C MET A 109 -14.34 4.05 -6.23
N ASP A 110 -14.36 5.37 -6.08
CA ASP A 110 -15.13 6.26 -6.94
C ASP A 110 -14.26 7.40 -7.44
N LEU A 111 -13.73 7.23 -8.65
CA LEU A 111 -12.71 8.12 -9.22
C LEU A 111 -13.31 9.36 -9.89
N ARG A 112 -14.63 9.59 -9.73
CA ARG A 112 -15.28 10.88 -9.99
C ARG A 112 -14.89 11.92 -8.94
N TYR A 113 -14.64 11.48 -7.70
CA TYR A 113 -14.10 12.36 -6.66
C TYR A 113 -12.66 12.76 -6.95
N GLU A 114 -12.23 13.87 -6.35
CA GLU A 114 -10.85 14.35 -6.43
C GLU A 114 -9.84 13.33 -5.91
N ARG A 115 -8.59 13.53 -6.33
CA ARG A 115 -7.46 12.68 -5.92
C ARG A 115 -7.31 12.70 -4.40
N GLY A 116 -7.23 11.53 -3.80
CA GLY A 116 -7.09 11.34 -2.35
C GLY A 116 -8.42 11.04 -1.64
N ILE A 117 -9.56 11.23 -2.33
CA ILE A 117 -10.89 10.95 -1.78
C ILE A 117 -11.44 9.64 -2.34
N GLY A 118 -11.45 9.52 -3.67
CA GLY A 118 -12.10 8.41 -4.38
C GLY A 118 -11.37 7.08 -4.34
N GLU A 119 -10.04 7.11 -4.18
CA GLU A 119 -9.20 5.92 -4.10
C GLU A 119 -9.41 5.18 -2.78
N LYS A 120 -9.55 3.84 -2.83
CA LYS A 120 -9.74 2.99 -1.64
C LYS A 120 -10.91 3.39 -0.76
N LEU A 121 -11.99 3.88 -1.38
CA LEU A 121 -13.16 4.40 -0.70
C LEU A 121 -13.66 3.45 0.41
N LEU A 122 -13.81 2.17 0.08
CA LEU A 122 -14.26 1.14 1.03
C LEU A 122 -13.31 0.97 2.22
N LEU A 123 -12.00 0.95 1.98
CA LEU A 123 -11.00 0.85 3.05
C LEU A 123 -10.99 2.09 3.94
N ARG A 124 -11.17 3.28 3.35
CA ARG A 124 -11.25 4.53 4.12
C ARG A 124 -12.47 4.55 5.02
N GLN A 125 -13.61 4.08 4.52
CA GLN A 125 -14.82 3.93 5.33
C GLN A 125 -14.62 2.93 6.47
N ALA A 126 -14.02 1.77 6.21
CA ALA A 126 -13.68 0.79 7.24
C ALA A 126 -12.74 1.38 8.31
N ALA A 127 -11.69 2.09 7.88
CA ALA A 127 -10.75 2.77 8.79
C ALA A 127 -11.45 3.81 9.68
N ARG A 128 -12.38 4.60 9.15
CA ARG A 128 -13.18 5.54 9.94
C ARG A 128 -14.04 4.82 10.99
N LYS A 129 -14.67 3.71 10.61
CA LYS A 129 -15.53 2.92 11.51
C LYS A 129 -14.79 2.40 12.74
N ILE A 130 -13.48 2.12 12.62
CA ILE A 130 -12.62 1.67 13.73
C ILE A 130 -11.84 2.81 14.41
N GLY A 131 -12.23 4.07 14.20
CA GLY A 131 -11.62 5.24 14.86
C GLY A 131 -10.35 5.79 14.21
N LEU A 132 -9.90 5.23 13.08
CA LEU A 132 -8.70 5.70 12.35
C LEU A 132 -9.03 6.87 11.41
N ALA A 133 -9.67 7.91 11.93
CA ALA A 133 -10.19 9.04 11.14
C ALA A 133 -9.07 9.78 10.37
N ASN A 134 -7.93 10.03 10.99
CA ASN A 134 -6.80 10.72 10.35
C ASN A 134 -6.15 9.83 9.27
N THR A 135 -5.90 8.56 9.57
CA THR A 135 -5.33 7.60 8.62
C THR A 135 -6.23 7.41 7.40
N SER A 136 -7.56 7.44 7.59
CA SER A 136 -8.53 7.33 6.49
C SER A 136 -8.45 8.43 5.44
N LYS A 137 -7.77 9.55 5.73
CA LYS A 137 -7.60 10.69 4.81
C LYS A 137 -6.25 10.64 4.07
N ASN A 138 -5.33 9.78 4.49
CA ASN A 138 -4.01 9.71 3.86
C ASN A 138 -4.10 9.14 2.44
N TRP A 139 -3.59 9.89 1.48
CA TRP A 139 -3.41 9.44 0.10
C TRP A 139 -2.25 8.45 -0.02
N LYS A 140 -2.30 7.59 -1.04
CA LYS A 140 -1.24 6.60 -1.29
C LYS A 140 0.09 7.32 -1.54
N ARG A 141 1.13 6.89 -0.83
CA ARG A 141 2.53 7.20 -1.12
C ARG A 141 3.28 5.89 -1.25
N ALA A 142 3.92 5.64 -2.39
CA ALA A 142 4.69 4.41 -2.54
C ALA A 142 5.85 4.39 -1.54
N ILE A 143 6.15 3.22 -0.99
CA ILE A 143 7.11 3.08 0.11
C ILE A 143 8.49 3.66 -0.22
N GLN A 144 8.92 3.56 -1.49
CA GLN A 144 10.20 4.09 -1.97
C GLN A 144 10.29 5.62 -1.94
N PHE A 145 9.16 6.31 -2.06
CA PHE A 145 9.09 7.77 -1.92
C PHE A 145 8.94 8.18 -0.47
N GLY A 146 8.21 7.40 0.33
CA GLY A 146 8.05 7.64 1.77
C GLY A 146 9.36 7.46 2.55
N ALA A 147 10.09 6.39 2.25
CA ALA A 147 11.38 6.07 2.86
C ALA A 147 12.56 6.85 2.26
N LYS A 148 12.31 7.73 1.28
CA LYS A 148 13.33 8.47 0.50
C LYS A 148 14.40 7.56 -0.15
N THR A 149 14.14 6.27 -0.29
CA THR A 149 15.11 5.29 -0.84
C THR A 149 15.38 5.52 -2.33
N ALA A 150 14.44 6.14 -3.06
CA ALA A 150 14.65 6.55 -4.45
C ALA A 150 15.83 7.54 -4.62
N LYS A 151 16.22 8.25 -3.55
CA LYS A 151 17.41 9.12 -3.55
C LYS A 151 18.72 8.38 -3.23
N MET A 152 18.65 7.15 -2.72
CA MET A 152 19.84 6.36 -2.35
C MET A 152 20.40 5.53 -3.51
N THR A 153 19.58 5.23 -4.52
CA THR A 153 20.02 4.58 -5.77
C THR A 153 20.31 5.64 -6.83
N GLY A 154 21.42 6.36 -6.67
CA GLY A 154 21.77 7.48 -7.54
C GLY A 154 22.52 7.07 -8.80
N GLU A 155 21.78 6.76 -9.87
CA GLU A 155 22.19 7.03 -11.26
C GLU A 155 20.94 7.42 -12.09
N SER A 156 20.29 8.53 -11.72
CA SER A 156 19.52 9.43 -12.61
C SER A 156 18.81 10.49 -11.78
N ARG A 157 19.34 11.71 -11.83
CA ARG A 157 18.91 12.90 -11.06
C ARG A 157 17.65 13.57 -11.63
N THR A 158 16.60 12.84 -11.99
CA THR A 158 15.44 13.44 -12.71
C THR A 158 14.04 13.07 -12.26
N GLU A 159 13.84 12.33 -11.17
CA GLU A 159 12.48 12.18 -10.61
C GLU A 159 12.20 13.23 -9.52
N LYS A 160 11.64 14.37 -9.95
CA LYS A 160 11.08 15.40 -9.06
C LYS A 160 9.89 14.81 -8.29
N GLY A 161 10.10 14.48 -7.02
CA GLY A 161 9.01 14.24 -6.08
C GLY A 161 8.17 15.51 -5.94
N GLN A 162 7.01 15.55 -6.60
CA GLN A 162 6.03 16.60 -6.39
C GLN A 162 5.43 16.45 -4.98
N HIS A 163 5.19 17.62 -4.37
CA HIS A 163 4.66 17.89 -3.03
C HIS A 163 5.71 18.09 -1.92
N LYS A 164 6.17 19.35 -1.82
CA LYS A 164 6.50 19.98 -0.54
C LYS A 164 5.19 20.14 0.25
N LEU A 165 5.18 19.74 1.51
CA LEU A 165 4.21 20.21 2.48
C LEU A 165 4.68 21.61 2.88
N THR A 166 3.98 22.64 2.38
CA THR A 166 3.91 23.93 3.08
C THR A 166 2.97 23.78 4.27
#